data_AF-A0A376FF57-F1
#
_entry.id   AF-A0A376FF57-F1
#
_cell.length_a   1.000
_cell.length_b   1.000
_cell.length_c   1.000
_cell.angle_alpha   90.00
_cell.angle_beta   90.00
_cell.angle_gamma   90.00
#
_symmetry.space_group_name_H-M   'P 1'
#
loop_
_entity.id
_entity.type
_entity.pdbx_description
1 polymer ?
#
loop_
_entity_poly.entity_id
_entity_poly.type
_entity_poly.pdbx_seq_one_letter_code
_entity_poly.pdbx_strand_id
1 'polypeptide(L)'
;MILPPQGYLPAVRQLCDEFGALLILDEVQTGMGRTGKMFACEHENVQPDILCLAEGARRRRDADWRDGGHRGGLLGAVRQSVPAYHHLWR
;
A
#
# COMPACT_ATOMS: atom_id res chain seq x y z
N MET A 1 3.66 6.95 16.40
CA MET A 1 4.21 6.94 15.03
C MET A 1 5.44 7.81 15.02
N ILE A 2 6.56 7.30 14.49
CA ILE A 2 7.81 8.05 14.35
C ILE A 2 7.92 8.44 12.88
N LEU A 3 8.17 9.71 12.61
CA LEU A 3 8.41 10.17 11.25
C LEU A 3 9.90 10.05 10.93
N PRO A 4 10.27 9.39 9.82
CA PRO A 4 11.65 9.40 9.39
C PRO A 4 12.05 10.82 8.92
N PRO A 5 13.36 11.12 8.87
CA PRO A 5 13.84 12.33 8.21
C PRO A 5 13.40 12.40 6.75
N GLN A 6 13.28 13.62 6.22
CA GLN A 6 12.95 13.85 4.81
C GLN A 6 13.96 13.13 3.89
N GLY A 7 13.47 12.43 2.88
CA GLY A 7 14.29 11.74 1.88
C GLY A 7 14.80 10.37 2.32
N TYR A 8 14.36 9.88 3.48
CA TYR A 8 14.72 8.55 3.96
C TYR A 8 14.25 7.44 3.02
N LEU A 9 12.99 7.42 2.58
CA LEU A 9 12.49 6.36 1.71
C LEU A 9 13.15 6.36 0.32
N PRO A 10 13.36 7.50 -0.35
CA PRO A 10 14.13 7.56 -1.59
C PRO A 10 15.55 7.00 -1.46
N ALA A 11 16.24 7.30 -0.36
CA ALA A 11 17.59 6.77 -0.12
C ALA A 11 17.58 5.25 0.04
N VAL A 12 16.60 4.70 0.77
CA VAL A 12 16.43 3.24 0.92
C VAL A 12 16.11 2.60 -0.44
N ARG A 13 15.26 3.20 -1.26
CA ARG A 13 14.94 2.70 -2.61
C ARG A 13 16.20 2.63 -3.49
N GLN A 14 17.01 3.69 -3.48
CA GLN A 14 18.27 3.71 -4.24
C GLN A 14 19.22 2.60 -3.78
N LEU A 15 19.35 2.38 -2.47
CA LEU A 15 20.16 1.28 -1.94
C LEU A 15 19.61 -0.09 -2.38
N CYS A 16 18.30 -0.30 -2.31
CA CYS A 16 17.71 -1.54 -2.79
C CYS A 16 18.01 -1.79 -4.28
N ASP A 17 17.99 -0.74 -5.11
CA ASP A 17 18.33 -0.85 -6.53
C ASP A 17 19.82 -1.17 -6.74
N GLU A 18 20.72 -0.55 -5.97
CA GLU A 18 22.16 -0.78 -6.03
C GLU A 18 22.54 -2.23 -5.65
N PHE A 19 21.90 -2.78 -4.62
CA PHE A 19 22.21 -4.11 -4.10
C PHE A 19 21.34 -5.23 -4.70
N GLY A 20 20.41 -4.91 -5.62
CA GLY A 20 19.45 -5.88 -6.15
C GLY A 20 18.53 -6.47 -5.07
N ALA A 21 18.24 -5.70 -4.03
CA ALA A 21 17.37 -6.08 -2.93
C ALA A 21 15.91 -5.64 -3.20
N LEU A 22 14.96 -6.39 -2.63
CA LEU A 22 13.55 -6.02 -2.67
C LEU A 22 13.24 -4.96 -1.61
N LEU A 23 12.51 -3.92 -2.00
CA LEU A 23 11.89 -2.97 -1.08
C LEU A 23 10.48 -3.43 -0.74
N ILE A 24 10.28 -3.81 0.51
CA ILE A 24 8.96 -4.16 1.06
C ILE A 24 8.54 -3.05 2.01
N LEU A 25 7.38 -2.43 1.76
CA LEU A 25 6.79 -1.44 2.66
C LEU A 25 5.57 -2.02 3.37
N ASP A 26 5.58 -1.99 4.70
CA ASP A 26 4.43 -2.34 5.52
C ASP A 26 3.56 -1.11 5.77
N GLU A 27 2.42 -1.09 5.10
CA GLU A 27 1.44 0.00 5.16
C GLU A 27 0.12 -0.42 5.80
N VAL A 28 0.15 -1.48 6.64
CA VAL A 28 -1.01 -1.91 7.43
C VAL A 28 -1.56 -0.79 8.31
N GLN A 29 -0.69 -0.01 8.94
CA GLN A 29 -1.10 1.10 9.82
C GLN A 29 -1.23 2.44 9.07
N THR A 30 -0.39 2.67 8.06
CA THR A 30 -0.21 3.99 7.43
C THR A 30 -0.97 4.17 6.13
N GLY A 31 -1.39 3.07 5.50
CA GLY A 31 -2.17 3.09 4.27
C GLY A 31 -3.64 3.45 4.50
N MET A 32 -4.44 3.26 3.45
CA MET A 32 -5.89 3.50 3.44
C MET A 32 -6.26 4.93 3.86
N GLY A 33 -5.51 5.92 3.37
CA GLY A 33 -5.83 7.34 3.61
C GLY A 33 -5.41 7.87 4.98
N ARG A 34 -4.81 7.04 5.86
CA ARG A 34 -4.52 7.43 7.25
C ARG A 34 -3.58 8.62 7.36
N THR A 35 -2.68 8.78 6.39
CA THR A 35 -1.67 9.85 6.34
C THR A 35 -2.04 10.97 5.36
N GLY A 36 -3.26 11.00 4.84
CA GLY A 36 -3.71 12.01 3.85
C GLY A 36 -3.42 11.65 2.38
N LYS A 37 -2.67 10.56 2.14
CA LYS A 37 -2.50 9.89 0.85
C LYS A 37 -3.01 8.46 0.96
N MET A 38 -3.30 7.80 -0.16
CA MET A 38 -3.78 6.41 -0.09
C MET A 38 -2.71 5.51 0.54
N PHE A 39 -1.46 5.70 0.12
CA PHE A 39 -0.28 5.07 0.69
C PHE A 39 0.72 6.13 1.15
N ALA A 40 1.39 5.89 2.26
CA ALA A 40 2.39 6.77 2.82
C ALA A 40 3.61 6.91 1.90
N CYS A 41 3.96 5.88 1.13
CA CYS A 41 5.05 5.94 0.15
C CYS A 41 4.83 6.98 -0.96
N GLU A 42 3.57 7.40 -1.20
CA GLU A 42 3.23 8.45 -2.17
C GLU A 42 3.71 9.84 -1.75
N HIS A 43 3.91 10.09 -0.45
CA HIS A 43 4.40 11.39 0.03
C HIS A 43 5.82 11.68 -0.47
N GLU A 44 6.64 10.64 -0.66
CA GLU A 44 8.00 10.75 -1.17
C GLU A 44 8.17 10.15 -2.57
N ASN A 45 7.06 9.80 -3.23
CA ASN A 45 7.02 9.22 -4.58
C ASN A 45 7.91 7.96 -4.74
N VAL A 46 7.89 7.09 -3.73
CA VAL A 46 8.66 5.84 -3.71
C VAL A 46 7.77 4.67 -4.09
N GLN A 47 8.25 3.85 -5.04
CA GLN A 47 7.58 2.62 -5.45
C GLN A 47 8.28 1.39 -4.82
N PRO A 48 7.64 0.72 -3.85
CA PRO A 48 8.09 -0.59 -3.38
C PRO A 48 7.88 -1.72 -4.39
N ASP A 49 8.61 -2.80 -4.20
CA ASP A 49 8.42 -4.06 -4.92
C ASP A 49 7.22 -4.84 -4.35
N ILE A 50 7.05 -4.79 -3.02
CA ILE A 50 5.93 -5.41 -2.31
C ILE A 50 5.35 -4.42 -1.30
N LEU A 51 4.02 -4.30 -1.28
CA LEU A 51 3.29 -3.44 -0.36
C LEU A 51 2.37 -4.30 0.52
N CYS A 52 2.63 -4.34 1.83
CA CYS A 52 1.76 -5.04 2.77
C CYS A 52 0.60 -4.13 3.18
N LEU A 53 -0.62 -4.61 2.99
CA LEU A 53 -1.84 -3.90 3.34
C LEU A 53 -2.73 -4.78 4.19
N ALA A 54 -3.43 -4.17 5.13
CA ALA A 54 -4.55 -4.82 5.80
C ALA A 54 -5.73 -3.87 5.88
N GLU A 55 -6.92 -4.44 5.86
CA GLU A 55 -8.13 -3.69 6.08
C GLU A 55 -8.29 -3.43 7.58
N GLY A 56 -8.28 -2.16 7.98
CA GLY A 56 -8.64 -1.75 9.35
C GLY A 56 -10.14 -1.91 9.67
N ALA A 57 -10.89 -2.64 8.85
CA ALA A 57 -12.28 -2.94 9.12
C ALA A 57 -12.36 -3.99 10.21
N ARG A 58 -12.85 -3.57 11.37
CA ARG A 58 -13.38 -4.48 12.40
C ARG A 58 -14.37 -5.40 11.70
N ARG A 59 -13.98 -6.67 11.48
CA ARG A 59 -14.81 -7.71 10.89
C ARG A 59 -16.14 -7.74 11.65
N ARG A 60 -17.23 -7.19 11.08
CA ARG A 60 -18.57 -7.59 11.52
C ARG A 60 -18.64 -9.07 11.16
N ARG A 61 -19.00 -9.93 12.12
CA ARG A 61 -18.90 -11.39 11.98
C ARG A 61 -19.84 -12.00 10.93
N ASP A 62 -20.57 -11.19 10.17
CA ASP A 62 -21.73 -11.63 9.41
C ASP A 62 -21.54 -11.55 7.88
N ALA A 63 -20.34 -11.24 7.38
CA ALA A 63 -20.09 -11.23 5.93
C ALA A 63 -19.50 -12.58 5.49
N ASP A 64 -20.39 -13.48 5.07
CA ASP A 64 -20.05 -14.70 4.35
C ASP A 64 -19.31 -14.32 3.06
N TRP A 65 -18.08 -14.83 2.92
CA TRP A 65 -17.19 -14.53 1.79
C TRP A 65 -17.54 -15.33 0.53
N ARG A 66 -18.53 -16.23 0.61
CA ARG A 66 -18.89 -17.18 -0.46
C ARG A 66 -19.63 -16.55 -1.64
N ASP A 67 -20.22 -15.37 -1.50
CA ASP A 67 -20.93 -14.72 -2.59
C ASP A 67 -19.99 -13.78 -3.36
N GLY A 68 -19.40 -14.31 -4.45
CA GLY A 68 -18.37 -13.67 -5.27
C GLY A 68 -18.79 -12.38 -5.99
N GLY A 69 -19.12 -11.32 -5.26
CA GLY A 69 -19.52 -10.04 -5.83
C GLY A 69 -19.29 -8.85 -4.92
N HIS A 70 -18.07 -8.32 -4.84
CA HIS A 70 -17.84 -7.04 -4.18
C HIS A 70 -16.98 -6.09 -5.01
N ARG A 71 -17.67 -5.25 -5.80
CA ARG A 71 -17.12 -4.07 -6.47
C ARG A 71 -16.74 -2.93 -5.50
N GLY A 72 -16.71 -3.18 -4.20
CA GLY A 72 -16.47 -2.18 -3.14
C GLY A 72 -15.58 -2.67 -1.99
N GLY A 73 -14.84 -3.77 -2.16
CA GLY A 73 -13.87 -4.24 -1.17
C GLY A 73 -12.51 -3.54 -1.27
N LEU A 74 -11.58 -3.87 -0.37
CA LEU A 74 -10.20 -3.37 -0.34
C LEU A 74 -9.54 -3.35 -1.73
N LEU A 75 -9.70 -4.43 -2.50
CA LEU A 75 -9.20 -4.55 -3.88
C LEU A 75 -9.76 -3.49 -4.83
N GLY A 76 -11.04 -3.12 -4.69
CA GLY A 76 -11.66 -2.08 -5.50
C GLY A 76 -11.11 -0.68 -5.19
N ALA A 77 -10.88 -0.39 -3.90
CA ALA A 77 -10.29 0.88 -3.47
C ALA A 77 -8.82 1.01 -3.91
N VAL A 78 -8.01 -0.04 -3.70
CA VAL A 78 -6.60 -0.07 -4.12
C VAL A 78 -6.46 0.09 -5.64
N ARG A 79 -7.35 -0.52 -6.41
CA ARG A 79 -7.32 -0.47 -7.89
C ARG A 79 -7.64 0.90 -8.48
N GLN A 80 -8.34 1.78 -7.75
CA GLN A 80 -8.67 3.12 -8.24
C GLN A 80 -7.64 4.17 -7.82
N SER A 81 -6.86 3.89 -6.77
CA SER A 81 -6.01 4.89 -6.13
C SER A 81 -4.57 4.94 -6.64
N VAL A 82 -4.06 3.89 -7.30
CA VAL A 82 -2.63 3.85 -7.70
C VAL A 82 -2.41 3.58 -9.18
N PRO A 83 -2.29 4.64 -10.00
CA PRO A 83 -1.97 4.51 -11.42
C PRO A 83 -0.70 3.68 -11.67
N ALA A 84 0.30 3.79 -10.79
CA ALA A 84 1.56 3.05 -10.90
C ALA A 84 1.37 1.53 -10.84
N TYR A 85 0.35 1.01 -10.14
CA TYR A 85 0.10 -0.43 -10.02
C TYR A 85 -0.99 -0.95 -10.96
N HIS A 86 -1.58 -0.12 -11.83
CA HIS A 86 -2.64 -0.57 -12.75
C HIS A 86 -2.17 -1.67 -13.72
N HIS A 87 -0.86 -1.75 -14.01
CA HIS A 87 -0.29 -2.78 -14.86
C HIS A 87 -0.25 -4.18 -14.23
N LEU A 88 -0.29 -4.29 -12.89
CA LEU A 88 -0.25 -5.56 -12.16
C LEU A 88 -1.59 -6.34 -12.21
N TRP A 89 -2.65 -5.73 -12.77
CA TRP A 89 -4.02 -6.27 -12.75
C TRP A 89 -4.59 -6.55 -14.15
N ARG A 90 -3.73 -6.85 -15.13
CA ARG A 90 -4.11 -7.30 -16.48
C ARG A 90 -4.19 -8.81 -16.58
#